data_AF-A0A7C3C7D5-F1
#
_entry.id   AF-A0A7C3C7D5-F1
#
_cell.length_a   1.000
_cell.length_b   1.000
_cell.length_c   1.000
_cell.angle_alpha   90.00
_cell.angle_beta   90.00
_cell.angle_gamma   90.00
#
_symmetry.space_group_name_H-M   'P 1'
#
loop_
_entity.id
_entity.type
_entity.pdbx_description
1 polymer ?
#
loop_
_entity_poly.entity_id
_entity_poly.type
_entity_poly.pdbx_seq_one_letter_code
_entity_poly.pdbx_strand_id
1 'polypeptide(L)'
;MKRNRILLTIVAVLGALGLALAAPRPTGTLSEAAKEAVLEALTGPEGEYAAYAMYTAVIEKFGEVEPYVSIREAEARHIEALKRLLDRYGVAYPEENPYLGKVPAPESLEDAARAWAEGEVKNVAMYDRLLAAVADYPDAVRVFENLRRASKEMHLPAFQAAAESGGTLSPEQMQELGMNHGGQGHGPGHGRGMGHGRR
;
A
#
# COMPACT_ATOMS: atom_id res chain seq x y z
N MET A 1 -37.62 60.26 -35.07
CA MET A 1 -36.82 60.14 -33.82
C MET A 1 -36.71 58.67 -33.41
N LYS A 2 -35.47 58.17 -33.27
CA LYS A 2 -34.97 57.03 -32.44
C LYS A 2 -35.70 55.65 -32.58
N ARG A 3 -35.16 54.61 -33.25
CA ARG A 3 -34.08 53.64 -32.84
C ARG A 3 -34.22 53.18 -31.38
N ASN A 4 -34.10 51.92 -30.96
CA ASN A 4 -33.83 50.58 -31.53
C ASN A 4 -33.78 49.59 -30.33
N ARG A 5 -33.78 48.28 -30.59
CA ARG A 5 -33.17 47.16 -29.80
C ARG A 5 -34.04 46.25 -28.91
N ILE A 6 -34.04 44.99 -29.36
CA ILE A 6 -34.22 43.70 -28.66
C ILE A 6 -33.30 43.59 -27.43
N LEU A 7 -33.77 42.96 -26.34
CA LEU A 7 -32.87 42.20 -25.46
C LEU A 7 -33.55 41.03 -24.72
N LEU A 8 -32.94 39.86 -24.92
CA LEU A 8 -33.00 38.60 -24.16
C LEU A 8 -32.63 38.80 -22.67
N THR A 9 -33.22 38.04 -21.73
CA THR A 9 -32.59 37.71 -20.42
C THR A 9 -33.25 36.43 -19.86
N ILE A 10 -32.67 35.25 -20.13
CA ILE A 10 -31.74 34.44 -19.29
C ILE A 10 -32.44 33.58 -18.22
N VAL A 11 -32.38 32.27 -18.46
CA VAL A 11 -32.53 31.18 -17.48
C VAL A 11 -31.25 31.14 -16.64
N ALA A 12 -31.38 31.07 -15.32
CA ALA A 12 -30.28 30.70 -14.43
C ALA A 12 -30.80 29.72 -13.36
N VAL A 13 -30.64 28.42 -13.62
CA VAL A 13 -30.68 27.40 -12.57
C VAL A 13 -29.23 27.18 -12.13
N LEU A 14 -28.94 27.57 -10.90
CA LEU A 14 -27.65 27.40 -10.23
C LEU A 14 -27.43 25.91 -9.91
N GLY A 15 -26.67 25.21 -10.75
CA GLY A 15 -26.00 23.96 -10.39
C GLY A 15 -24.64 24.29 -9.77
N ALA A 16 -24.53 24.17 -8.45
CA ALA A 16 -23.25 24.28 -7.76
C ALA A 16 -22.40 23.03 -8.09
N LEU A 17 -21.50 23.15 -9.06
CA LEU A 17 -20.48 22.16 -9.35
C LEU A 17 -19.42 22.26 -8.25
N GLY A 18 -19.40 21.27 -7.35
CA GLY A 18 -18.36 21.14 -6.33
C GLY A 18 -17.00 21.01 -7.00
N LEU A 19 -16.18 22.07 -6.91
CA LEU A 19 -14.81 22.06 -7.35
C LEU A 19 -14.00 21.22 -6.35
N ALA A 20 -13.84 19.93 -6.62
CA ALA A 20 -12.81 19.16 -5.97
C ALA A 20 -11.46 19.81 -6.33
N LEU A 21 -10.79 20.42 -5.36
CA LEU A 21 -9.41 20.88 -5.55
C LEU A 21 -8.55 19.64 -5.79
N ALA A 22 -8.26 19.36 -7.06
CA ALA A 22 -7.20 18.45 -7.43
C ALA A 22 -5.89 18.98 -6.83
N ALA A 23 -5.25 18.18 -5.98
CA ALA A 23 -3.93 18.49 -5.47
C ALA A 23 -2.98 18.76 -6.66
N PRO A 24 -2.06 19.74 -6.55
CA PRO A 24 -1.13 20.05 -7.63
C PRO A 24 -0.34 18.78 -8.01
N ARG A 25 -0.39 18.41 -9.30
CA ARG A 25 0.50 17.37 -9.83
C ARG A 25 1.94 17.90 -9.73
N PRO A 26 2.91 17.11 -9.24
CA PRO A 26 4.31 17.52 -9.24
C PRO A 26 4.70 17.92 -10.66
N THR A 27 5.30 19.10 -10.79
CA THR A 27 5.56 19.78 -12.07
C THR A 27 6.84 19.29 -12.75
N GLY A 28 7.26 18.04 -12.53
CA GLY A 28 8.52 17.50 -13.05
C GLY A 28 8.43 16.01 -13.36
N THR A 29 9.25 15.56 -14.31
CA THR A 29 9.51 14.14 -14.57
C THR A 29 10.41 13.58 -13.48
N LEU A 30 10.32 12.28 -13.20
CA LEU A 30 11.35 11.60 -12.42
C LEU A 30 12.70 11.70 -13.15
N SER A 31 13.80 11.73 -12.38
CA SER A 31 15.12 11.43 -12.90
C SER A 31 15.16 9.97 -13.32
N GLU A 32 16.06 9.58 -14.21
CA GLU A 32 16.17 8.17 -14.61
C GLU A 32 16.44 7.27 -13.39
N ALA A 33 17.27 7.71 -12.44
CA ALA A 33 17.53 6.96 -11.21
C ALA A 33 16.28 6.78 -10.35
N ALA A 34 15.47 7.84 -10.17
CA ALA A 34 14.22 7.75 -9.40
C ALA A 34 13.18 6.87 -10.11
N LYS A 35 13.10 6.97 -11.44
CA LYS A 35 12.24 6.13 -12.28
C LYS A 35 12.62 4.66 -12.18
N GLU A 36 13.91 4.33 -12.32
CA GLU A 36 14.44 2.98 -12.15
C GLU A 36 14.15 2.46 -10.74
N ALA A 37 14.32 3.28 -9.71
CA ALA A 37 14.02 2.89 -8.34
C ALA A 37 12.54 2.54 -8.12
N VAL A 38 11.61 3.33 -8.63
CA VAL A 38 10.17 3.03 -8.47
C VAL A 38 9.77 1.80 -9.28
N LEU A 39 10.33 1.61 -10.48
CA LEU A 39 10.12 0.39 -11.28
C LEU A 39 10.73 -0.85 -10.62
N GLU A 40 11.90 -0.72 -10.00
CA GLU A 40 12.56 -1.79 -9.25
C GLU A 40 11.72 -2.18 -8.02
N ALA A 41 11.22 -1.21 -7.25
CA ALA A 41 10.33 -1.49 -6.12
C ALA A 41 9.05 -2.25 -6.56
N LEU A 42 8.51 -1.94 -7.75
CA LEU A 42 7.32 -2.63 -8.25
C LEU A 42 7.63 -4.02 -8.82
N THR A 43 8.64 -4.12 -9.68
CA THR A 43 8.84 -5.27 -10.58
C THR A 43 10.11 -6.06 -10.31
N GLY A 44 10.97 -5.60 -9.40
CA GLY A 44 12.20 -6.28 -9.04
C GLY A 44 11.97 -7.61 -8.32
N PRO A 45 12.99 -8.48 -8.23
CA PRO A 45 12.86 -9.78 -7.57
C PRO A 45 12.61 -9.69 -6.05
N GLU A 46 13.01 -8.59 -5.41
CA GLU A 46 12.66 -8.25 -4.02
C GLU A 46 11.45 -7.29 -3.92
N GLY A 47 10.86 -6.91 -5.06
CA GLY A 47 9.79 -5.93 -5.15
C GLY A 47 8.39 -6.52 -4.97
N GLU A 48 7.38 -5.65 -5.00
CA GLU A 48 6.03 -6.01 -4.53
C GLU A 48 5.30 -7.02 -5.44
N TYR A 49 5.61 -7.03 -6.75
CA TYR A 49 5.11 -8.08 -7.64
C TYR A 49 5.65 -9.47 -7.27
N ALA A 50 6.94 -9.57 -6.94
CA ALA A 50 7.53 -10.83 -6.55
C ALA A 50 6.95 -11.32 -5.21
N ALA A 51 6.88 -10.43 -4.20
CA ALA A 51 6.30 -10.74 -2.89
C ALA A 51 4.83 -11.20 -3.00
N TYR A 52 3.99 -10.44 -3.74
CA TYR A 52 2.60 -10.83 -3.97
C TYR A 52 2.47 -12.22 -4.61
N ALA A 53 3.31 -12.53 -5.62
CA ALA A 53 3.28 -13.81 -6.29
C ALA A 53 3.78 -14.96 -5.38
N MET A 54 4.80 -14.72 -4.56
CA MET A 54 5.30 -15.69 -3.57
C MET A 54 4.21 -16.08 -2.57
N TYR A 55 3.50 -15.10 -2.02
CA TYR A 55 2.45 -15.37 -1.03
C TYR A 55 1.22 -16.00 -1.69
N THR A 56 0.88 -15.58 -2.90
CA THR A 56 -0.16 -16.23 -3.71
C THR A 56 0.14 -17.71 -3.95
N ALA A 57 1.38 -18.07 -4.30
CA ALA A 57 1.77 -19.46 -4.52
C ALA A 57 1.60 -20.33 -3.26
N VAL A 58 1.92 -19.79 -2.07
CA VAL A 58 1.69 -20.50 -0.81
C VAL A 58 0.20 -20.71 -0.56
N ILE A 59 -0.61 -19.66 -0.73
CA ILE A 59 -2.07 -19.74 -0.54
C ILE A 59 -2.70 -20.74 -1.50
N GLU A 60 -2.28 -20.76 -2.77
CA GLU A 60 -2.76 -21.73 -3.76
C GLU A 60 -2.41 -23.18 -3.38
N LYS A 61 -1.25 -23.41 -2.77
CA LYS A 61 -0.79 -24.76 -2.39
C LYS A 61 -1.38 -25.25 -1.06
N PHE A 62 -1.45 -24.39 -0.05
CA PHE A 62 -1.76 -24.78 1.32
C PHE A 62 -3.12 -24.26 1.83
N GLY A 63 -3.81 -23.44 1.04
CA GLY A 63 -5.07 -22.80 1.41
C GLY A 63 -4.86 -21.44 2.08
N GLU A 64 -5.98 -20.78 2.40
CA GLU A 64 -5.99 -19.48 3.08
C GLU A 64 -5.58 -19.64 4.54
N VAL A 65 -4.32 -19.29 4.83
CA VAL A 65 -3.72 -19.34 6.17
C VAL A 65 -2.96 -18.07 6.48
N GLU A 66 -2.91 -17.68 7.75
CA GLU A 66 -2.18 -16.50 8.20
C GLU A 66 -0.70 -16.80 8.46
N PRO A 67 0.22 -15.82 8.24
CA PRO A 67 -0.06 -14.42 7.88
C PRO A 67 -0.18 -14.15 6.37
N TYR A 68 -0.11 -15.18 5.53
CA TYR A 68 0.04 -15.06 4.08
C TYR A 68 -1.13 -14.31 3.42
N VAL A 69 -2.38 -14.56 3.86
CA VAL A 69 -3.56 -13.88 3.31
C VAL A 69 -3.49 -12.38 3.60
N SER A 70 -3.31 -12.02 4.88
CA SER A 70 -3.24 -10.62 5.32
C SER A 70 -2.09 -9.86 4.64
N ILE A 71 -0.91 -10.49 4.52
CA ILE A 71 0.26 -9.85 3.92
C ILE A 71 0.11 -9.76 2.39
N ARG A 72 -0.41 -10.78 1.70
CA ARG A 72 -0.70 -10.68 0.25
C ARG A 72 -1.66 -9.52 -0.04
N GLU A 73 -2.66 -9.29 0.80
CA GLU A 73 -3.56 -8.14 0.67
C GLU A 73 -2.87 -6.81 0.93
N ALA A 74 -1.88 -6.76 1.83
CA ALA A 74 -1.00 -5.60 1.99
C ALA A 74 -0.18 -5.35 0.73
N GLU A 75 0.40 -6.38 0.13
CA GLU A 75 1.17 -6.24 -1.11
C GLU A 75 0.33 -5.75 -2.28
N ALA A 76 -0.93 -6.17 -2.39
CA ALA A 76 -1.85 -5.60 -3.37
C ALA A 76 -1.98 -4.07 -3.19
N ARG A 77 -2.07 -3.58 -1.95
CA ARG A 77 -2.14 -2.13 -1.67
C ARG A 77 -0.81 -1.42 -1.95
N HIS A 78 0.32 -2.08 -1.71
CA HIS A 78 1.66 -1.57 -2.02
C HIS A 78 1.85 -1.40 -3.53
N ILE A 79 1.52 -2.44 -4.31
CA ILE A 79 1.47 -2.42 -5.77
C ILE A 79 0.66 -1.22 -6.27
N GLU A 80 -0.57 -1.06 -5.77
CA GLU A 80 -1.44 0.03 -6.17
C GLU A 80 -0.88 1.42 -5.78
N ALA A 81 -0.13 1.51 -4.69
CA ALA A 81 0.55 2.76 -4.30
C ALA A 81 1.68 3.11 -5.28
N LEU A 82 2.48 2.13 -5.70
CA LEU A 82 3.56 2.31 -6.68
C LEU A 82 3.01 2.62 -8.08
N LYS A 83 1.96 1.90 -8.53
CA LYS A 83 1.27 2.20 -9.79
C LYS A 83 0.76 3.64 -9.85
N ARG A 84 0.05 4.09 -8.81
CA ARG A 84 -0.40 5.50 -8.71
C ARG A 84 0.75 6.51 -8.70
N LEU A 85 1.91 6.15 -8.15
CA LEU A 85 3.11 6.99 -8.18
C LEU A 85 3.66 7.07 -9.61
N LEU A 86 3.81 5.94 -10.30
CA LEU A 86 4.27 5.88 -11.68
C LEU A 86 3.33 6.62 -12.64
N ASP A 87 2.02 6.43 -12.51
CA ASP A 87 0.98 7.15 -13.26
C ASP A 87 1.10 8.66 -13.10
N ARG A 88 1.33 9.13 -11.87
CA ARG A 88 1.48 10.56 -11.57
C ARG A 88 2.65 11.18 -12.33
N TYR A 89 3.73 10.42 -12.53
CA TYR A 89 4.93 10.83 -13.24
C TYR A 89 4.93 10.44 -14.73
N GLY A 90 3.85 9.81 -15.23
CA GLY A 90 3.75 9.38 -16.64
C GLY A 90 4.73 8.26 -17.02
N VAL A 91 5.12 7.42 -16.06
CA VAL A 91 6.04 6.29 -16.30
C VAL A 91 5.23 5.02 -16.56
N ALA A 92 5.50 4.36 -17.69
CA ALA A 92 4.88 3.08 -18.01
C ALA A 92 5.46 1.95 -17.16
N TYR A 93 4.63 0.96 -16.84
CA TYR A 93 5.00 -0.25 -16.10
C TYR A 93 4.22 -1.47 -16.61
N PRO A 94 4.66 -2.70 -16.31
CA PRO A 94 3.88 -3.90 -16.64
C PRO A 94 2.58 -3.93 -15.82
N GLU A 95 1.43 -3.90 -16.50
CA GLU A 95 0.13 -3.94 -15.83
C GLU A 95 -0.11 -5.27 -15.11
N GLU A 96 0.27 -6.36 -15.78
CA GLU A 96 0.21 -7.72 -15.26
C GLU A 96 1.46 -8.05 -14.45
N ASN A 97 1.26 -8.75 -13.33
CA ASN A 97 2.37 -9.23 -12.51
C ASN A 97 3.09 -10.41 -13.23
N PRO A 98 4.37 -10.25 -13.63
CA PRO A 98 5.08 -11.25 -14.42
C PRO A 98 5.50 -12.48 -13.63
N TYR A 99 5.39 -12.46 -12.29
CA TYR A 99 5.80 -13.56 -11.39
C TYR A 99 4.66 -14.54 -11.09
N LEU A 100 3.39 -14.15 -11.30
CA LEU A 100 2.25 -15.02 -11.03
C LEU A 100 2.32 -16.33 -11.81
N GLY A 101 2.07 -17.44 -11.11
CA GLY A 101 2.15 -18.80 -11.66
C GLY A 101 3.56 -19.30 -12.01
N LYS A 102 4.62 -18.53 -11.72
CA LYS A 102 6.02 -18.91 -12.03
C LYS A 102 6.87 -19.15 -10.80
N VAL A 103 6.45 -18.66 -9.64
CA VAL A 103 7.17 -18.84 -8.38
C VAL A 103 6.66 -20.12 -7.70
N PRO A 104 7.53 -21.11 -7.44
CA PRO A 104 7.11 -22.32 -6.73
C PRO A 104 6.94 -22.02 -5.24
N ALA A 105 5.85 -22.53 -4.65
CA ALA A 105 5.68 -22.51 -3.21
C ALA A 105 6.66 -23.49 -2.53
N PRO A 106 7.25 -23.12 -1.38
CA PRO A 106 8.09 -24.02 -0.57
C PRO A 106 7.37 -25.32 -0.18
N GLU A 107 8.15 -26.32 0.24
CA GLU A 107 7.63 -27.68 0.48
C GLU A 107 6.66 -27.75 1.66
N SER A 108 6.87 -26.91 2.68
CA SER A 108 6.03 -26.80 3.87
C SER A 108 5.72 -25.34 4.21
N LEU A 109 4.69 -25.11 5.04
CA LEU A 109 4.38 -23.79 5.58
C LEU A 109 5.50 -23.27 6.51
N GLU A 110 6.20 -24.15 7.21
CA GLU A 110 7.32 -23.77 8.07
C GLU A 110 8.53 -23.27 7.25
N ASP A 111 8.84 -23.96 6.15
CA ASP A 111 9.86 -23.51 5.19
C ASP A 111 9.44 -22.21 4.50
N ALA A 112 8.16 -22.07 4.18
CA ALA A 112 7.63 -20.85 3.59
C ALA A 112 7.77 -19.65 4.54
N ALA A 113 7.37 -19.79 5.80
CA ALA A 113 7.50 -18.72 6.78
C ALA A 113 8.97 -18.28 6.97
N ARG A 114 9.92 -19.23 7.05
CA ARG A 114 11.35 -18.91 7.09
C ARG A 114 11.84 -18.18 5.85
N ALA A 115 11.53 -18.72 4.66
CA ALA A 115 11.97 -18.14 3.40
C ALA A 115 11.42 -16.72 3.21
N TRP A 116 10.19 -16.45 3.65
CA TRP A 116 9.56 -15.15 3.51
C TRP A 116 9.98 -14.17 4.60
N ALA A 117 10.34 -14.61 5.80
CA ALA A 117 11.06 -13.74 6.73
C ALA A 117 12.38 -13.24 6.10
N GLU A 118 13.14 -14.10 5.42
CA GLU A 118 14.33 -13.66 4.66
C GLU A 118 13.98 -12.75 3.48
N GLY A 119 12.86 -13.03 2.81
CA GLY A 119 12.31 -12.19 1.75
C GLY A 119 12.02 -10.76 2.22
N GLU A 120 11.34 -10.61 3.35
CA GLU A 120 11.06 -9.30 3.95
C GLU A 120 12.33 -8.56 4.36
N VAL A 121 13.35 -9.25 4.88
CA VAL A 121 14.67 -8.63 5.14
C VAL A 121 15.27 -8.06 3.85
N LYS A 122 15.16 -8.80 2.73
CA LYS A 122 15.65 -8.34 1.43
C LYS A 122 14.82 -7.18 0.87
N ASN A 123 13.51 -7.18 1.06
CA ASN A 123 12.61 -6.08 0.67
C ASN A 123 12.94 -4.80 1.44
N VAL A 124 13.13 -4.88 2.77
CA VAL A 124 13.60 -3.74 3.59
C VAL A 124 14.93 -3.21 3.08
N ALA A 125 15.89 -4.09 2.80
CA ALA A 125 17.21 -3.71 2.28
C ALA A 125 17.14 -3.08 0.87
N MET A 126 16.22 -3.54 0.02
CA MET A 126 15.92 -2.91 -1.27
C MET A 126 15.45 -1.47 -1.03
N TYR A 127 14.44 -1.25 -0.18
CA TYR A 127 13.97 0.11 0.10
C TYR A 127 15.04 1.00 0.75
N ASP A 128 15.84 0.48 1.68
CA ASP A 128 16.98 1.20 2.27
C ASP A 128 17.92 1.75 1.19
N ARG A 129 18.23 0.94 0.16
CA ARG A 129 19.06 1.37 -0.98
C ARG A 129 18.32 2.35 -1.89
N LEU A 130 17.06 2.07 -2.22
CA LEU A 130 16.30 2.82 -3.21
C LEU A 130 15.89 4.23 -2.74
N LEU A 131 15.80 4.46 -1.44
CA LEU A 131 15.46 5.77 -0.86
C LEU A 131 16.39 6.90 -1.31
N ALA A 132 17.68 6.61 -1.53
CA ALA A 132 18.64 7.61 -2.01
C ALA A 132 18.30 8.11 -3.42
N ALA A 133 17.78 7.24 -4.29
CA ALA A 133 17.46 7.58 -5.68
C ALA A 133 16.20 8.45 -5.80
N VAL A 134 15.32 8.42 -4.80
CA VAL A 134 14.06 9.18 -4.78
C VAL A 134 14.08 10.39 -3.84
N ALA A 135 15.22 10.74 -3.24
CA ALA A 135 15.33 11.74 -2.17
C ALA A 135 14.75 13.12 -2.54
N ASP A 136 14.85 13.52 -3.81
CA ASP A 136 14.33 14.80 -4.32
C ASP A 136 12.82 14.77 -4.64
N TYR A 137 12.15 13.63 -4.43
CA TYR A 137 10.74 13.39 -4.72
C TYR A 137 9.97 13.05 -3.43
N PRO A 138 9.49 14.06 -2.68
CA PRO A 138 8.91 13.84 -1.35
C PRO A 138 7.73 12.87 -1.31
N ASP A 139 6.95 12.79 -2.39
CA ASP A 139 5.85 11.85 -2.50
C ASP A 139 6.31 10.40 -2.70
N ALA A 140 7.37 10.18 -3.48
CA ALA A 140 8.02 8.88 -3.63
C ALA A 140 8.72 8.43 -2.34
N VAL A 141 9.47 9.32 -1.67
CA VAL A 141 10.07 9.05 -0.35
C VAL A 141 9.01 8.58 0.64
N ARG A 142 7.87 9.26 0.71
CA ARG A 142 6.78 8.88 1.60
C ARG A 142 6.19 7.50 1.27
N VAL A 143 6.04 7.16 -0.02
CA VAL A 143 5.58 5.83 -0.42
C VAL A 143 6.61 4.78 0.01
N PHE A 144 7.89 4.96 -0.33
CA PHE A 144 8.95 4.01 0.00
C PHE A 144 9.10 3.80 1.52
N GLU A 145 9.12 4.87 2.32
CA GLU A 145 9.18 4.74 3.78
C GLU A 145 7.97 4.02 4.38
N ASN A 146 6.78 4.18 3.79
CA ASN A 146 5.59 3.47 4.25
C ASN A 146 5.67 1.97 3.94
N LEU A 147 6.06 1.60 2.72
CA LEU A 147 6.17 0.21 2.28
C LEU A 147 7.30 -0.50 3.03
N ARG A 148 8.47 0.14 3.13
CA ARG A 148 9.58 -0.32 3.96
C ARG A 148 9.18 -0.55 5.41
N ARG A 149 8.44 0.40 6.01
CA ARG A 149 7.98 0.27 7.39
C ARG A 149 7.00 -0.88 7.55
N ALA A 150 6.07 -1.08 6.62
CA ALA A 150 5.16 -2.22 6.64
C ALA A 150 5.92 -3.55 6.58
N SER A 151 6.88 -3.68 5.66
CA SER A 151 7.74 -4.86 5.57
C SER A 151 8.51 -5.11 6.88
N LYS A 152 9.19 -4.06 7.40
CA LYS A 152 10.05 -4.17 8.58
C LYS A 152 9.31 -4.39 9.90
N GLU A 153 8.22 -3.66 10.12
CA GLU A 153 7.56 -3.57 11.42
C GLU A 153 6.33 -4.47 11.52
N MET A 154 5.80 -4.95 10.39
CA MET A 154 4.61 -5.80 10.36
C MET A 154 4.86 -7.16 9.70
N HIS A 155 5.31 -7.18 8.45
CA HIS A 155 5.41 -8.44 7.69
C HIS A 155 6.51 -9.35 8.24
N LEU A 156 7.71 -8.79 8.44
CA LEU A 156 8.86 -9.53 8.95
C LEU A 156 8.58 -10.16 10.32
N PRO A 157 8.09 -9.44 11.34
CA PRO A 157 7.72 -10.05 12.62
C PRO A 157 6.65 -11.13 12.49
N ALA A 158 5.67 -10.96 11.59
CA ALA A 158 4.63 -11.96 11.37
C ALA A 158 5.19 -13.26 10.76
N PHE A 159 6.06 -13.18 9.75
CA PHE A 159 6.71 -14.38 9.21
C PHE A 159 7.69 -15.02 10.19
N GLN A 160 8.40 -14.23 11.00
CA GLN A 160 9.24 -14.77 12.08
C GLN A 160 8.41 -15.55 13.11
N ALA A 161 7.31 -14.96 13.59
CA ALA A 161 6.40 -15.63 14.51
C ALA A 161 5.77 -16.89 13.90
N ALA A 162 5.40 -16.84 12.61
CA ALA A 162 4.86 -18.00 11.90
C ALA A 162 5.90 -19.11 11.79
N ALA A 163 7.17 -18.78 11.50
CA ALA A 163 8.26 -19.75 11.43
C ALA A 163 8.50 -20.46 12.77
N GLU A 164 8.31 -19.76 13.89
CA GLU A 164 8.37 -20.33 15.24
C GLU A 164 7.11 -21.11 15.63
N SER A 165 6.01 -20.95 14.90
CA SER A 165 4.69 -21.52 15.19
C SER A 165 4.24 -22.62 14.22
N GLY A 166 5.19 -23.28 13.55
CA GLY A 166 4.89 -24.37 12.61
C GLY A 166 4.40 -23.91 11.23
N GLY A 167 4.65 -22.64 10.89
CA GLY A 167 4.45 -22.07 9.56
C GLY A 167 3.20 -21.21 9.39
N THR A 168 2.34 -21.10 10.41
CA THR A 168 1.12 -20.28 10.38
C THR A 168 0.90 -19.56 11.71
N LEU A 169 -0.06 -18.63 11.71
CA LEU A 169 -0.49 -17.92 12.91
C LEU A 169 -1.98 -18.15 13.19
N SER A 170 -2.32 -18.29 14.46
CA SER A 170 -3.70 -18.23 14.94
C SER A 170 -4.25 -16.79 14.93
N PRO A 171 -5.58 -16.59 14.95
CA PRO A 171 -6.17 -15.26 15.09
C PRO A 171 -5.68 -14.50 16.33
N GLU A 172 -5.44 -15.21 17.44
CA GLU A 172 -4.91 -14.62 18.67
C GLU A 172 -3.49 -14.08 18.46
N GLN A 173 -2.62 -14.86 17.81
CA GLN A 173 -1.26 -14.42 17.49
C GLN A 173 -1.26 -13.25 16.49
N MET A 174 -2.14 -13.27 15.50
CA MET A 174 -2.33 -12.13 14.58
C MET A 174 -2.79 -10.87 15.32
N GLN A 175 -3.65 -11.00 16.32
CA GLN A 175 -4.08 -9.88 17.17
C GLN A 175 -2.93 -9.32 18.02
N GLU A 176 -2.12 -10.19 18.62
CA GLU A 176 -0.95 -9.79 19.44
C GLU A 176 0.07 -9.00 18.62
N LEU A 177 0.22 -9.34 17.33
CA LEU A 177 1.03 -8.60 16.37
C LEU A 177 0.36 -7.34 15.80
N GLY A 178 -0.88 -7.04 16.20
CA GLY A 178 -1.63 -5.89 15.69
C GLY A 178 -2.07 -6.02 14.22
N MET A 179 -2.12 -7.24 13.69
CA MET A 179 -2.41 -7.53 12.28
C MET A 179 -3.88 -7.90 12.01
N ASN A 180 -4.75 -7.92 13.02
CA ASN A 180 -6.13 -8.36 12.84
C ASN A 180 -6.97 -7.42 11.95
N HIS A 181 -7.65 -8.00 10.96
CA HIS A 181 -8.71 -7.36 10.17
C HIS A 181 -10.03 -7.27 10.95
N GLY A 182 -10.03 -6.49 12.03
CA GLY A 182 -11.20 -6.23 12.86
C GLY A 182 -11.37 -4.74 13.15
N GLY A 183 -12.09 -4.04 12.27
CA GLY A 183 -12.92 -2.85 12.54
C GLY A 183 -12.39 -1.72 13.45
N GLN A 184 -12.24 -0.53 12.85
CA GLN A 184 -12.52 0.78 13.46
C GLN A 184 -11.89 1.10 14.83
N GLY A 185 -10.91 1.99 14.78
CA GLY A 185 -10.41 2.70 15.96
C GLY A 185 -11.53 3.26 16.82
N HIS A 186 -11.73 2.66 17.99
CA HIS A 186 -12.28 3.38 19.13
C HIS A 186 -11.12 4.11 19.78
N GLY A 187 -11.01 5.40 19.48
CA GLY A 187 -10.13 6.30 20.22
C GLY A 187 -10.51 6.32 21.71
N PRO A 188 -9.56 6.63 22.60
CA PRO A 188 -9.83 6.68 24.03
C PRO A 188 -10.74 7.88 24.32
N GLY A 189 -12.02 7.61 24.61
CA GLY A 189 -12.95 8.60 25.14
C GLY A 189 -12.51 9.10 26.52
N HIS A 190 -11.62 10.08 26.54
CA HIS A 190 -11.37 10.91 27.72
C HIS A 190 -12.61 11.76 28.01
N GLY A 191 -13.05 11.69 29.27
CA GLY A 191 -14.32 12.24 29.70
C GLY A 191 -14.43 13.77 29.73
N ARG A 192 -15.64 14.21 30.04
CA ARG A 192 -15.89 15.42 30.83
C ARG A 192 -17.28 15.31 31.46
N GLY A 193 -17.30 15.29 32.78
CA GLY A 193 -18.53 15.49 33.52
C GLY A 193 -19.09 16.88 33.29
N MET A 194 -20.40 17.00 33.46
CA MET A 194 -21.06 18.24 33.87
C MET A 194 -22.37 17.84 34.54
N GLY A 195 -22.34 17.82 35.88
CA GLY A 195 -23.56 18.01 36.64
C GLY A 195 -23.97 19.48 36.57
N HIS A 196 -25.28 19.72 36.50
CA HIS A 196 -26.08 20.87 36.96
C HIS A 196 -27.52 20.37 36.75
N GLY A 197 -28.43 20.30 37.73
CA GLY A 197 -28.75 21.34 38.70
C GLY A 197 -30.14 21.90 38.35
N ARG A 198 -31.17 21.34 39.00
CA ARG A 198 -32.52 21.91 39.29
C ARG A 198 -33.32 22.56 38.14
N ARG A 199 -34.53 22.05 37.92
CA ARG A 199 -35.78 22.67 38.38
C ARG A 199 -36.88 21.61 38.45
#